data_AF-X1JZ61-F1
#
_entry.id   AF-X1JZ61-F1
#
_cell.length_a   1.000
_cell.length_b   1.000
_cell.length_c   1.000
_cell.angle_alpha   90.00
_cell.angle_beta   90.00
_cell.angle_gamma   90.00
#
_symmetry.space_group_name_H-M   'P 1'
#
loop_
_entity.id
_entity.type
_entity.pdbx_description
1 polymer ?
#
loop_
_entity_poly.entity_id
_entity_poly.type
_entity_poly.pdbx_seq_one_letter_code
_entity_poly.pdbx_strand_id
1 'polypeptide(L)' 'VAEGVATCESVVALAGRYNVEMPITQAVYEVLFENKPVQTAITDLMKRRLKAE' A
#
# COMPACT_ATOMS: atom_id res chain seq x y z
N VAL A 1 -0.87 -0.50 21.11
CA VAL A 1 -0.64 -1.24 19.84
C VAL A 1 -1.23 -0.39 18.74
N ALA A 2 -0.54 -0.20 17.60
CA ALA A 2 -1.08 0.57 16.49
C ALA A 2 -2.06 -0.31 15.69
N GLU A 3 -3.36 -0.04 15.83
CA GLU A 3 -4.45 -0.82 15.19
C GLU A 3 -4.32 -0.88 13.66
N GLY A 4 -3.76 0.17 13.06
CA GLY A 4 -3.55 0.28 11.61
C GLY A 4 -2.57 -0.74 11.04
N VAL A 5 -1.63 -1.29 11.82
CA VAL A 5 -0.62 -2.24 11.32
C VAL A 5 -1.27 -3.57 10.94
N ALA A 6 -2.05 -4.16 11.85
CA ALA A 6 -2.76 -5.42 11.58
C ALA A 6 -3.88 -5.24 10.53
N THR A 7 -4.52 -4.07 10.52
CA THR A 7 -5.57 -3.75 9.55
C THR A 7 -5.00 -3.62 8.14
N CYS A 8 -3.81 -3.03 7.99
CA CYS A 8 -3.14 -2.86 6.70
C CYS A 8 -2.90 -4.19 6.00
N GLU A 9 -2.35 -5.19 6.70
CA GLU A 9 -2.12 -6.53 6.15
C GLU A 9 -3.44 -7.20 5.69
N SER A 10 -4.49 -7.10 6.52
CA SER A 10 -5.81 -7.68 6.18
C SER A 10 -6.42 -7.03 4.93
N VAL A 11 -6.29 -5.71 4.79
CA VAL A 11 -6.82 -4.96 3.64
C VAL A 11 -6.05 -5.28 2.36
N VAL A 12 -4.71 -5.40 2.41
CA VAL A 12 -3.90 -5.81 1.24
C VAL A 12 -4.28 -7.22 0.79
N ALA A 13 -4.42 -8.15 1.73
CA ALA A 13 -4.86 -9.51 1.42
C ALA A 13 -6.27 -9.54 0.79
N LEU A 14 -7.19 -8.73 1.31
CA LEU A 14 -8.54 -8.60 0.76
C LEU A 14 -8.53 -8.02 -0.66
N ALA A 15 -7.76 -6.96 -0.88
CA ALA A 15 -7.61 -6.30 -2.17
C ALA A 15 -7.08 -7.29 -3.23
N GLY A 16 -6.10 -8.12 -2.87
CA GLY A 16 -5.58 -9.18 -3.75
C GLY A 16 -6.64 -10.22 -4.13
N ARG A 17 -7.53 -10.62 -3.21
CA ARG A 17 -8.62 -11.56 -3.49
C ARG A 17 -9.64 -11.00 -4.48
N TYR A 18 -9.93 -9.71 -4.41
CA TYR A 18 -10.91 -9.05 -5.30
C TYR A 18 -10.26 -8.40 -6.53
N ASN A 19 -8.95 -8.55 -6.72
CA ASN A 19 -8.19 -7.90 -7.78
C ASN A 19 -8.42 -6.37 -7.82
N VAL A 20 -8.52 -5.74 -6.64
CA VAL A 20 -8.69 -4.30 -6.48
C VAL A 20 -7.33 -3.66 -6.25
N GLU A 21 -7.01 -2.65 -7.04
CA GLU A 21 -5.77 -1.90 -6.92
C GLU A 21 -5.85 -0.90 -5.75
N MET A 22 -4.97 -1.07 -4.74
CA MET A 22 -4.93 -0.25 -3.53
C MET A 22 -3.52 0.36 -3.33
N PRO A 23 -3.10 1.31 -4.18
CA PRO A 23 -1.71 1.76 -4.27
C PRO A 23 -1.17 2.38 -2.97
N ILE A 24 -1.99 3.18 -2.28
CA ILE A 24 -1.59 3.81 -1.01
C ILE A 24 -1.41 2.75 0.08
N THR A 25 -2.40 1.87 0.24
CA THR A 25 -2.35 0.81 1.25
C THR A 25 -1.21 -0.17 0.99
N GLN A 26 -0.94 -0.49 -0.29
CA GLN A 26 0.19 -1.32 -0.69
C GLN A 26 1.52 -0.66 -0.33
N ALA A 27 1.69 0.64 -0.62
CA ALA A 27 2.90 1.37 -0.26
C ALA A 27 3.12 1.42 1.27
N VAL A 28 2.05 1.56 2.05
CA VAL A 28 2.13 1.49 3.53
C VAL A 28 2.53 0.09 3.99
N TYR A 29 1.98 -0.96 3.39
CA TYR A 29 2.35 -2.34 3.68
C TYR A 29 3.85 -2.59 3.40
N GLU A 30 4.35 -2.18 2.25
CA GLU A 30 5.77 -2.33 1.88
C GLU A 30 6.71 -1.60 2.87
N VAL A 31 6.32 -0.42 3.35
CA VAL A 31 7.10 0.31 4.36
C VAL A 31 7.10 -0.43 5.71
N LEU A 32 5.94 -0.92 6.15
CA LEU A 32 5.77 -1.54 7.47
C LEU A 32 6.33 -2.97 7.55
N PHE A 33 6.19 -3.76 6.48
CA PHE A 33 6.46 -5.20 6.49
C PHE A 33 7.61 -5.61 5.59
N GLU A 34 7.93 -4.83 4.56
CA GLU A 34 9.00 -5.16 3.59
C GLU A 34 10.24 -4.26 3.73
N ASN A 35 10.26 -3.39 4.74
CA ASN A 35 11.33 -2.41 4.98
C ASN A 35 11.61 -1.48 3.79
N LYS A 36 10.59 -1.21 2.96
CA LYS A 36 10.73 -0.24 1.87
C LYS A 36 10.99 1.17 2.46
N PRO A 37 12.01 1.90 1.99
CA PRO A 37 12.23 3.26 2.45
C PRO A 37 11.04 4.17 2.10
N VAL A 38 10.59 4.97 3.07
CA VAL A 38 9.44 5.87 2.93
C VAL A 38 9.57 6.80 1.73
N GLN A 39 10.76 7.35 1.50
CA GLN A 39 11.03 8.25 0.37
C GLN A 39 10.83 7.56 -0.99
N THR A 40 11.22 6.29 -1.09
CA THR A 40 10.99 5.46 -2.27
C THR A 40 9.51 5.19 -2.46
N ALA A 41 8.79 4.81 -1.40
CA ALA A 41 7.34 4.58 -1.46
C ALA A 41 6.56 5.81 -1.94
N ILE A 42 6.90 7.00 -1.43
CA ILE A 42 6.32 8.27 -1.88
C ILE A 42 6.65 8.54 -3.35
N THR A 43 7.91 8.36 -3.73
CA THR A 43 8.35 8.59 -5.11
C THR A 43 7.61 7.69 -6.10
N ASP A 44 7.42 6.41 -5.76
CA ASP A 44 6.69 5.45 -6.59
C ASP A 44 5.22 5.81 -6.73
N LEU A 45 4.57 6.23 -5.63
CA LEU A 45 3.18 6.69 -5.64
C LEU A 45 2.99 7.91 -6.55
N MET A 46 3.90 8.88 -6.49
CA MET A 46 3.82 10.10 -7.28
C MET A 46 4.13 9.87 -8.77
N LYS A 47 4.92 8.84 -9.10
CA LYS A 47 5.22 8.43 -10.49
C LYS A 47 4.10 7.62 -11.12
N ARG A 48 3.13 7.15 -10.32
CA ARG A 48 2.03 6.34 -10.82
C ARG A 48 1.21 7.13 -11.83
N ARG A 49 0.86 6.48 -12.94
CA ARG A 49 -0.06 7.06 -13.92
C ARG A 49 -1.41 7.31 -13.24
N LEU A 50 -1.95 8.51 -13.40
CA LEU A 50 -3.32 8.81 -12.97
C LEU A 50 -4.27 7.82 -13.64
N LYS A 51 -5.12 7.19 -12.84
CA LYS A 51 -6.24 6.41 -13.35
C LYS A 51 -7.25 7.42 -13.88
N ALA A 52 -7.71 7.24 -15.12
CA ALA A 52 -8.86 8.02 -15.59
C ALA A 52 -10.07 7.60 -14.75
N GLU A 53 -10.81 8.59 -14.25
CA GLU A 53 -12.08 8.37 -13.54
C GLU A 53 -13.17 7.83 -14.48
#